data_AF-A0A7Y5QJB6-F1
#
_entry.id   AF-A0A7Y5QJB6-F1
#
_cell.length_a   1.000
_cell.length_b   1.000
_cell.length_c   1.000
_cell.angle_alpha   90.00
_cell.angle_beta   90.00
_cell.angle_gamma   90.00
#
_symmetry.space_group_name_H-M   'P 1'
#
loop_
_entity.id
_entity.type
_entity.pdbx_description
1 polymer ?
#
loop_
_entity_poly.entity_id
_entity_poly.type
_entity_poly.pdbx_seq_one_letter_code
_entity_poly.pdbx_strand_id
1 'polypeptide(L)'
;MSVRVGEFDRAGSAVRSRVAVLIAAMLLLPGCDASEERDVDTSKPHGAQFGFQTDIATSLVEEGRIAYQQYCVGCHGAAGDGNGEAAIFLDPKPRNFVLANFKFSSTRSGQLPTDADLKRTLRTGLRGSAMPPFNLLSERTLDGLVAYLKTFSPKWTQRRPAAAIPIVEDPFRDAADKSDAIRRGEAVYHGFVTCWSCHPSYVEESKINVYLEQFGSARRAGFRPDLHLAVAKPNSEGQLIYPPDFLRDYVRAGASVDDLYRSIAAGITGTAMPTWIDSIDVPAESADEPPIVSRSDLWAVAYYVRDLIAKRPPLLAEGKFDVRERPTPIYLYGAPPPATAPAEEAEEAPEIELDE
;
A
#
# COMPACT_ATOMS: atom_id res chain seq x y z
N MET A 1 6.09 -0.99 -60.54
CA MET A 1 5.57 0.15 -61.33
C MET A 1 5.95 1.41 -60.60
N SER A 2 6.91 2.14 -61.16
CA SER A 2 7.49 3.38 -60.64
C SER A 2 6.64 4.59 -61.10
N VAL A 3 7.06 5.80 -60.71
CA VAL A 3 6.69 7.13 -61.27
C VAL A 3 5.48 7.78 -60.56
N ARG A 4 5.46 9.05 -60.08
CA ARG A 4 6.30 10.24 -60.29
C ARG A 4 6.20 11.21 -59.11
N VAL A 5 7.32 11.87 -58.81
CA VAL A 5 7.43 13.11 -58.03
C VAL A 5 7.02 14.28 -58.94
N GLY A 6 6.28 15.25 -58.39
CA GLY A 6 5.92 16.51 -59.04
C GLY A 6 6.70 17.67 -58.44
N GLU A 7 7.62 18.19 -59.23
CA GLU A 7 8.42 19.41 -59.01
C GLU A 7 7.58 20.64 -59.40
N PHE A 8 7.63 21.72 -58.62
CA PHE A 8 7.18 23.04 -59.08
C PHE A 8 8.26 24.08 -58.79
N ASP A 9 8.63 24.74 -59.87
CA ASP A 9 9.80 25.59 -60.03
C ASP A 9 9.47 27.09 -59.80
N ARG A 10 10.53 27.86 -59.65
CA ARG A 10 10.65 29.26 -59.21
C ARG A 10 10.02 30.32 -60.13
N ALA A 11 9.61 31.43 -59.50
CA ALA A 11 9.85 32.84 -59.93
C ALA A 11 9.51 33.73 -58.71
N GLY A 12 10.28 34.71 -58.22
CA GLY A 12 11.19 35.64 -58.87
C GLY A 12 10.57 37.04 -58.81
N SER A 13 11.01 37.91 -57.89
CA SER A 13 11.20 39.36 -58.12
C SER A 13 11.55 40.09 -56.82
N ALA A 14 12.69 40.78 -56.86
CA ALA A 14 13.19 41.68 -55.84
C ALA A 14 12.72 43.11 -56.15
N VAL A 15 12.36 43.89 -55.12
CA VAL A 15 12.28 45.35 -55.20
C VAL A 15 12.97 45.95 -53.97
N ARG A 16 13.96 46.81 -54.25
CA ARG A 16 14.72 47.65 -53.32
C ARG A 16 14.12 49.06 -53.29
N SER A 17 14.04 49.69 -52.11
CA SER A 17 14.22 51.15 -51.86
C SER A 17 13.96 51.43 -50.36
N ARG A 18 14.96 51.78 -49.52
CA ARG A 18 15.67 53.06 -49.29
C ARG A 18 14.91 54.10 -48.42
N VAL A 19 15.51 54.39 -47.25
CA VAL A 19 15.54 55.68 -46.48
C VAL A 19 14.26 55.97 -45.65
N ALA A 20 14.27 56.27 -44.35
CA ALA A 20 14.98 57.35 -43.67
C ALA A 20 15.25 57.11 -42.16
N VAL A 21 16.39 57.64 -41.71
CA VAL A 21 16.81 57.84 -40.32
C VAL A 21 16.24 59.18 -39.85
N LEU A 22 15.66 59.24 -38.64
CA LEU A 22 15.40 60.48 -37.93
C LEU A 22 15.98 60.38 -36.51
N ILE A 23 16.99 61.22 -36.27
CA ILE A 23 17.61 61.50 -34.98
C ILE A 23 16.81 62.63 -34.34
N ALA A 24 16.35 62.45 -33.10
CA ALA A 24 15.88 63.53 -32.25
C ALA A 24 16.65 63.47 -30.92
N ALA A 25 17.61 64.38 -30.78
CA ALA A 25 18.28 64.68 -29.53
C ALA A 25 17.51 65.79 -28.81
N MET A 26 17.13 65.55 -27.55
CA MET A 26 16.70 66.60 -26.62
C MET A 26 17.55 66.49 -25.35
N LEU A 27 18.16 67.63 -25.00
CA LEU A 27 19.07 67.84 -23.88
C LEU A 27 18.35 68.52 -22.72
N LEU A 28 18.68 68.05 -21.51
CA LEU A 28 18.77 68.72 -20.19
C LEU A 28 17.49 69.09 -19.42
N LEU A 29 17.37 68.55 -18.19
CA LEU A 29 17.64 69.26 -16.91
C LEU A 29 17.64 68.24 -15.74
N PRO A 30 18.57 68.33 -14.75
CA PRO A 30 18.52 67.53 -13.54
C PRO A 30 17.63 68.25 -12.50
N GLY A 31 16.43 67.73 -12.28
CA GLY A 31 15.58 68.13 -11.18
C GLY A 31 15.94 67.32 -9.93
N CYS A 32 16.36 68.02 -8.88
CA CYS A 32 16.39 67.48 -7.51
C CYS A 32 14.97 67.04 -7.13
N ASP A 33 14.83 65.83 -6.59
CA ASP A 33 13.73 65.56 -5.68
C ASP A 33 14.18 64.64 -4.55
N ALA A 34 13.57 64.90 -3.40
CA ALA A 34 14.06 64.59 -2.08
C ALA A 34 14.17 63.09 -1.78
N SER A 35 15.16 62.77 -0.94
CA SER A 35 15.27 61.49 -0.25
C SER A 35 14.07 61.26 0.66
N GLU A 36 13.07 60.52 0.19
CA GLU A 36 12.20 59.75 1.08
C GLU A 36 13.02 58.58 1.64
N GLU A 37 13.41 58.68 2.91
CA GLU A 37 13.74 57.53 3.74
C GLU A 37 12.52 56.59 3.74
N ARG A 38 12.57 55.58 2.87
CA ARG A 38 11.65 54.45 2.93
C ARG A 38 12.04 53.63 4.15
N ASP A 39 11.22 53.71 5.19
CA ASP A 39 11.19 52.76 6.29
C ASP A 39 11.20 51.34 5.70
N VAL A 40 12.33 50.66 5.85
CA VAL A 40 12.45 49.25 5.46
C VAL A 40 11.72 48.45 6.51
N ASP A 41 10.51 48.03 6.16
CA ASP A 41 9.71 47.05 6.89
C ASP A 41 10.50 45.74 7.05
N THR A 42 11.20 45.60 8.18
CA THR A 42 11.97 44.40 8.58
C THR A 42 11.07 43.28 9.11
N SER A 43 9.76 43.52 9.25
CA SER A 43 8.79 42.51 9.69
C SER A 43 8.40 41.54 8.57
N LYS A 44 8.67 41.91 7.32
CA LYS A 44 8.64 40.98 6.19
C LYS A 44 10.01 40.33 6.08
N PRO A 45 10.10 38.98 6.09
CA PRO A 45 11.37 38.32 5.85
C PRO A 45 11.81 38.69 4.44
N HIS A 46 12.73 39.66 4.34
CA HIS A 46 13.55 39.85 3.16
C HIS A 46 14.25 38.51 2.99
N GLY A 47 13.88 37.81 1.91
CA GLY A 47 14.24 36.41 1.70
C GLY A 47 15.70 36.17 2.00
N ALA A 48 15.98 35.53 3.13
CA ALA A 48 17.28 35.00 3.41
C ALA A 48 17.54 33.93 2.34
N GLN A 49 18.25 34.30 1.28
CA GLN A 49 18.78 33.37 0.30
C GLN A 49 19.95 32.62 0.94
N PHE A 50 19.62 31.59 1.71
CA PHE A 50 20.55 30.51 1.97
C PHE A 50 20.75 29.76 0.64
N GLY A 51 22.02 29.58 0.23
CA GLY A 51 22.38 29.05 -1.09
C GLY A 51 21.67 27.74 -1.48
N PHE A 52 21.44 27.58 -2.79
CA PHE A 52 20.82 26.43 -3.47
C PHE A 52 19.78 25.66 -2.63
N GLN A 53 18.68 26.32 -2.26
CA GLN A 53 17.52 25.61 -1.74
C GLN A 53 17.05 24.60 -2.81
N THR A 54 17.31 23.32 -2.54
CA THR A 54 16.81 22.23 -3.36
C THR A 54 15.29 22.21 -3.23
N ASP A 55 14.57 22.04 -4.35
CA ASP A 55 13.12 22.01 -4.29
C ASP A 55 12.64 20.85 -3.40
N ILE A 56 11.48 21.03 -2.75
CA ILE A 56 10.95 20.08 -1.77
C ILE A 56 10.79 18.68 -2.37
N ALA A 57 10.42 18.57 -3.64
CA ALA A 57 10.23 17.27 -4.28
C ALA A 57 11.57 16.55 -4.49
N THR A 58 12.60 17.25 -4.94
CA THR A 58 13.96 16.70 -5.08
C THR A 58 14.55 16.32 -3.71
N SER A 59 14.36 17.16 -2.68
CA SER A 59 14.77 16.84 -1.31
C SER A 59 14.08 15.58 -0.79
N LEU A 60 12.78 15.43 -1.05
CA LEU A 60 12.01 14.28 -0.61
C LEU A 60 12.46 12.97 -1.29
N VAL A 61 12.75 13.03 -2.59
CA VAL A 61 13.29 11.88 -3.35
C VAL A 61 14.67 11.48 -2.82
N GLU A 62 15.54 12.44 -2.50
CA GLU A 62 16.87 12.16 -1.98
C GLU A 62 16.84 11.57 -0.57
N GLU A 63 16.00 12.11 0.32
CA GLU A 63 15.76 11.51 1.64
C GLU A 63 15.20 10.08 1.52
N GLY A 64 14.28 9.88 0.57
CA GLY A 64 13.75 8.56 0.22
C GLY A 64 14.81 7.59 -0.29
N ARG A 65 15.75 8.05 -1.13
CA ARG A 65 16.88 7.26 -1.63
C ARG A 65 17.76 6.77 -0.49
N ILE A 66 18.10 7.66 0.46
CA ILE A 66 18.91 7.33 1.63
C ILE A 66 18.18 6.30 2.50
N ALA A 67 16.89 6.52 2.79
CA ALA A 67 16.08 5.57 3.56
C ALA A 67 15.96 4.21 2.85
N TYR A 68 15.79 4.19 1.53
CA TYR A 68 15.70 2.96 0.75
C TYR A 68 17.00 2.15 0.82
N GLN A 69 18.15 2.82 0.72
CA GLN A 69 19.46 2.19 0.88
C GLN A 69 19.64 1.56 2.26
N GLN A 70 19.13 2.21 3.31
CA GLN A 70 19.23 1.69 4.67
C GLN A 70 18.30 0.51 4.94
N TYR A 71 17.06 0.56 4.44
CA TYR A 71 15.99 -0.33 4.92
C TYR A 71 15.46 -1.32 3.87
N CYS A 72 15.58 -1.00 2.58
CA CYS A 72 14.84 -1.72 1.52
C CYS A 72 15.76 -2.47 0.56
N VAL A 73 16.97 -1.96 0.31
CA VAL A 73 17.88 -2.44 -0.74
C VAL A 73 18.26 -3.91 -0.59
N GLY A 74 18.42 -4.40 0.65
CA GLY A 74 18.81 -5.79 0.91
C GLY A 74 17.82 -6.81 0.36
N CYS A 75 16.53 -6.46 0.32
CA CYS A 75 15.48 -7.31 -0.25
C CYS A 75 15.11 -6.89 -1.69
N HIS A 76 14.92 -5.59 -1.93
CA HIS A 76 14.36 -5.11 -3.19
C HIS A 76 15.41 -4.78 -4.27
N GLY A 77 16.70 -4.76 -3.93
CA GLY A 77 17.81 -4.50 -4.84
C GLY A 77 18.03 -3.02 -5.13
N ALA A 78 19.24 -2.61 -5.49
CA ALA A 78 19.56 -1.21 -5.81
C ALA A 78 18.79 -0.67 -7.03
N ALA A 79 18.45 -1.57 -7.97
CA ALA A 79 17.64 -1.26 -9.14
C ALA A 79 16.11 -1.31 -8.88
N GLY A 80 15.68 -1.67 -7.66
CA GLY A 80 14.26 -1.84 -7.33
C GLY A 80 13.59 -2.99 -8.09
N ASP A 81 14.35 -3.95 -8.60
CA ASP A 81 13.89 -5.06 -9.43
C ASP A 81 13.46 -6.29 -8.62
N GLY A 82 13.52 -6.21 -7.28
CA GLY A 82 13.17 -7.30 -6.38
C GLY A 82 14.29 -8.35 -6.22
N ASN A 83 15.49 -8.08 -6.73
CA ASN A 83 16.64 -9.00 -6.70
C ASN A 83 17.74 -8.54 -5.74
N GLY A 84 17.37 -8.06 -4.54
CA GLY A 84 18.36 -7.80 -3.48
C GLY A 84 19.06 -9.08 -3.03
N GLU A 85 20.19 -8.95 -2.33
CA GLU A 85 20.99 -10.10 -1.87
C GLU A 85 20.18 -11.12 -1.07
N ALA A 86 19.22 -10.65 -0.26
CA ALA A 86 18.34 -11.53 0.51
C ALA A 86 17.28 -12.22 -0.35
N ALA A 87 16.92 -11.69 -1.52
CA ALA A 87 15.77 -12.12 -2.31
C ALA A 87 15.82 -13.60 -2.69
N ILE A 88 17.01 -14.19 -2.84
CA ILE A 88 17.17 -15.62 -3.15
C ILE A 88 16.58 -16.53 -2.07
N PHE A 89 16.55 -16.10 -0.82
CA PHE A 89 16.06 -16.85 0.34
C PHE A 89 14.60 -16.52 0.71
N LEU A 90 13.95 -15.63 -0.02
CA LEU A 90 12.62 -15.13 0.32
C LEU A 90 11.54 -15.74 -0.58
N ASP A 91 10.52 -16.32 0.06
CA ASP A 91 9.26 -16.72 -0.54
C ASP A 91 8.10 -16.16 0.31
N PRO A 92 7.26 -15.25 -0.23
CA PRO A 92 7.26 -14.74 -1.59
C PRO A 92 8.46 -13.84 -1.90
N LYS A 93 8.81 -13.76 -3.18
CA LYS A 93 9.84 -12.84 -3.67
C LYS A 93 9.49 -11.37 -3.37
N PRO A 94 10.48 -10.52 -3.07
CA PRO A 94 10.29 -9.09 -2.95
C PRO A 94 9.67 -8.48 -4.20
N ARG A 95 8.90 -7.41 -4.03
CA ARG A 95 8.23 -6.74 -5.16
C ARG A 95 9.26 -6.06 -6.07
N ASN A 96 9.16 -6.35 -7.36
CA ASN A 96 9.79 -5.58 -8.43
C ASN A 96 9.02 -4.26 -8.67
N PHE A 97 9.63 -3.13 -8.31
CA PHE A 97 9.07 -1.79 -8.46
C PHE A 97 9.18 -1.22 -9.87
N VAL A 98 10.10 -1.73 -10.70
CA VAL A 98 10.26 -1.34 -12.12
C VAL A 98 8.98 -1.62 -12.91
N LEU A 99 8.29 -2.71 -12.57
CA LEU A 99 7.01 -3.08 -13.19
C LEU A 99 5.85 -2.15 -12.81
N ALA A 100 5.98 -1.42 -11.69
CA ALA A 100 4.93 -0.65 -11.01
C ALA A 100 3.59 -1.41 -10.91
N ASN A 101 3.68 -2.70 -10.53
CA ASN A 101 2.55 -3.60 -10.37
C ASN A 101 2.38 -3.92 -8.87
N PHE A 102 1.47 -3.22 -8.20
CA PHE A 102 1.30 -3.29 -6.74
C PHE A 102 0.03 -4.05 -6.37
N LYS A 103 0.21 -5.18 -5.68
CA LYS A 103 -0.85 -6.14 -5.32
C LYS A 103 -1.97 -5.54 -4.46
N PHE A 104 -1.62 -4.75 -3.46
CA PHE A 104 -2.54 -4.31 -2.41
C PHE A 104 -2.77 -2.81 -2.50
N SER A 105 -3.83 -2.40 -3.18
CA SER A 105 -4.20 -1.01 -3.38
C SER A 105 -5.68 -0.78 -3.07
N SER A 106 -6.08 0.49 -3.03
CA SER A 106 -7.49 0.90 -3.04
C SER A 106 -7.98 1.19 -4.46
N THR A 107 -7.14 0.97 -5.47
CA THR A 107 -7.46 1.20 -6.88
C THR A 107 -7.78 -0.13 -7.55
N ARG A 108 -8.53 -0.09 -8.67
CA ARG A 108 -8.89 -1.30 -9.41
C ARG A 108 -7.64 -2.11 -9.79
N SER A 109 -7.76 -3.45 -9.75
CA SER A 109 -6.70 -4.37 -10.18
C SER A 109 -6.15 -3.97 -11.55
N GLY A 110 -4.82 -3.88 -11.65
CA GLY A 110 -4.08 -3.44 -12.84
C GLY A 110 -3.78 -1.94 -12.90
N GLN A 111 -4.39 -1.13 -12.03
CA GLN A 111 -4.13 0.31 -11.95
C GLN A 111 -3.00 0.64 -10.97
N LEU A 112 -2.40 1.83 -11.14
CA LEU A 112 -1.41 2.33 -10.19
C LEU A 112 -2.08 2.58 -8.82
N PRO A 113 -1.40 2.27 -7.70
CA PRO A 113 -1.90 2.59 -6.37
C PRO A 113 -1.77 4.09 -6.08
N THR A 114 -2.52 4.55 -5.09
CA THR A 114 -2.35 5.90 -4.55
C THR A 114 -1.10 5.98 -3.65
N ASP A 115 -0.60 7.19 -3.39
CA ASP A 115 0.50 7.38 -2.44
C ASP A 115 0.10 6.90 -1.03
N ALA A 116 -1.18 7.04 -0.66
CA ALA A 116 -1.72 6.51 0.59
C ALA A 116 -1.70 4.97 0.67
N ASP A 117 -1.87 4.27 -0.46
CA ASP A 117 -1.77 2.81 -0.51
C ASP A 117 -0.33 2.32 -0.31
N LEU A 118 0.63 3.00 -0.95
CA LEU A 118 2.05 2.70 -0.78
C LEU A 118 2.49 2.97 0.67
N LYS A 119 2.09 4.11 1.24
CA LYS A 119 2.36 4.43 2.65
C LYS A 119 1.72 3.44 3.60
N ARG A 120 0.47 3.03 3.37
CA ARG A 120 -0.19 2.02 4.20
C ARG A 120 0.61 0.72 4.21
N THR A 121 1.03 0.25 3.04
CA THR A 121 1.85 -0.96 2.91
C THR A 121 3.18 -0.83 3.66
N LEU A 122 3.87 0.31 3.57
CA LEU A 122 5.09 0.55 4.32
C LEU A 122 4.84 0.54 5.84
N ARG A 123 3.79 1.21 6.32
CA ARG A 123 3.46 1.26 7.75
C ARG A 123 3.09 -0.10 8.32
N THR A 124 2.25 -0.87 7.62
CA THR A 124 1.70 -2.13 8.13
C THR A 124 2.59 -3.33 7.85
N GLY A 125 3.49 -3.21 6.87
CA GLY A 125 4.19 -4.35 6.29
C GLY A 125 3.23 -5.28 5.57
N LEU A 126 3.73 -6.47 5.22
CA LEU A 126 2.94 -7.55 4.62
C LEU A 126 3.11 -8.84 5.42
N ARG A 127 2.04 -9.26 6.09
CA ARG A 127 2.06 -10.47 6.92
C ARG A 127 2.36 -11.72 6.09
N GLY A 128 3.02 -12.70 6.70
CA GLY A 128 3.45 -13.94 6.03
C GLY A 128 4.48 -13.72 4.92
N SER A 129 5.18 -12.58 4.90
CA SER A 129 6.38 -12.33 4.09
C SER A 129 7.45 -11.65 4.95
N ALA A 130 8.67 -11.56 4.42
CA ALA A 130 9.77 -10.82 5.05
C ALA A 130 9.67 -9.29 4.94
N MET A 131 8.48 -8.72 4.69
CA MET A 131 8.27 -7.27 4.61
C MET A 131 7.71 -6.77 5.94
N PRO A 132 8.55 -6.25 6.85
CA PRO A 132 8.12 -5.80 8.17
C PRO A 132 7.31 -4.49 8.08
N PRO A 133 6.58 -4.13 9.16
CA PRO A 133 6.05 -2.79 9.31
C PRO A 133 7.19 -1.77 9.53
N PHE A 134 7.09 -0.62 8.88
CA PHE A 134 7.96 0.55 9.06
C PHE A 134 7.23 1.69 9.78
N ASN A 135 6.30 1.35 10.67
CA ASN A 135 5.50 2.32 11.45
C ASN A 135 6.31 3.13 12.48
N LEU A 136 7.59 2.82 12.68
CA LEU A 136 8.51 3.60 13.51
C LEU A 136 9.23 4.72 12.73
N LEU A 137 9.17 4.70 11.39
CA LEU A 137 9.72 5.77 10.57
C LEU A 137 8.81 6.99 10.60
N SER A 138 9.41 8.18 10.51
CA SER A 138 8.65 9.43 10.45
C SER A 138 7.78 9.52 9.19
N GLU A 139 6.69 10.29 9.26
CA GLU A 139 5.83 10.55 8.10
C GLU A 139 6.61 11.08 6.89
N ARG A 140 7.55 12.02 7.13
CA ARG A 140 8.41 12.56 6.09
C ARG A 140 9.28 11.48 5.45
N THR A 141 9.84 10.57 6.24
CA THR A 141 10.64 9.45 5.71
C THR A 141 9.79 8.52 4.86
N LEU A 142 8.54 8.24 5.27
CA LEU A 142 7.61 7.42 4.49
C LEU A 142 7.19 8.10 3.19
N ASP A 143 6.92 9.40 3.21
CA ASP A 143 6.67 10.21 2.01
C ASP A 143 7.88 10.19 1.07
N GLY A 144 9.09 10.29 1.63
CA GLY A 144 10.36 10.15 0.90
C GLY A 144 10.50 8.81 0.21
N LEU A 145 10.30 7.72 0.96
CA LEU A 145 10.32 6.37 0.40
C LEU A 145 9.31 6.20 -0.73
N VAL A 146 8.08 6.71 -0.58
CA VAL A 146 7.08 6.66 -1.65
C VAL A 146 7.52 7.47 -2.88
N ALA A 147 8.04 8.68 -2.69
CA ALA A 147 8.56 9.50 -3.78
C ALA A 147 9.70 8.78 -4.53
N TYR A 148 10.65 8.20 -3.80
CA TYR A 148 11.76 7.47 -4.39
C TYR A 148 11.31 6.17 -5.09
N LEU A 149 10.40 5.40 -4.50
CA LEU A 149 9.84 4.19 -5.12
C LEU A 149 9.21 4.46 -6.49
N LYS A 150 8.58 5.63 -6.65
CA LYS A 150 7.96 6.03 -7.92
C LYS A 150 9.00 6.35 -9.01
N THR A 151 10.28 6.54 -8.67
CA THR A 151 11.34 6.77 -9.65
C THR A 151 11.75 5.51 -10.42
N PHE A 152 11.48 4.31 -9.89
CA PHE A 152 11.88 3.05 -10.51
C PHE A 152 11.11 2.71 -11.80
N SER A 153 9.98 3.37 -12.08
CA SER A 153 9.15 3.06 -13.25
C SER A 153 8.65 4.30 -13.98
N PRO A 154 8.79 4.37 -15.33
CA PRO A 154 8.27 5.50 -16.10
C PRO A 154 6.73 5.54 -16.11
N LYS A 155 6.04 4.47 -15.68
CA LYS A 155 4.57 4.47 -15.60
C LYS A 155 4.04 5.57 -14.69
N TRP A 156 4.81 5.99 -13.68
CA TRP A 156 4.42 7.03 -12.74
C TRP A 156 4.38 8.45 -13.34
N THR A 157 5.13 8.69 -14.43
CA THR A 157 5.07 9.96 -15.18
C THR A 157 4.08 9.88 -16.34
N GLN A 158 3.87 8.69 -16.88
CA GLN A 158 2.96 8.45 -18.01
C GLN A 158 1.49 8.34 -17.61
N ARG A 159 1.20 7.96 -16.37
CA ARG A 159 -0.15 7.70 -15.87
C ARG A 159 -0.30 8.31 -14.49
N ARG A 160 -1.44 8.96 -14.25
CA ARG A 160 -1.84 9.34 -12.90
C ARG A 160 -2.32 8.11 -12.12
N PRO A 161 -2.15 8.07 -10.78
CA PRO A 161 -2.84 7.09 -9.95
C PRO A 161 -4.33 7.10 -10.26
N ALA A 162 -4.93 5.91 -10.39
CA ALA A 162 -6.37 5.83 -10.59
C ALA A 162 -7.11 6.30 -9.33
N ALA A 163 -8.36 6.73 -9.49
CA ALA A 163 -9.23 6.98 -8.35
C ALA A 163 -9.40 5.69 -7.53
N ALA A 164 -9.46 5.85 -6.22
CA ALA A 164 -9.82 4.75 -5.33
C ALA A 164 -11.21 4.21 -5.70
N ILE A 165 -11.44 2.92 -5.45
CA ILE A 165 -12.77 2.32 -5.55
C ILE A 165 -13.77 3.11 -4.70
N PRO A 166 -15.05 3.19 -5.10
CA PRO A 166 -16.06 3.83 -4.29
C PRO A 166 -16.16 3.11 -2.94
N ILE A 167 -16.16 3.87 -1.85
CA ILE A 167 -16.48 3.33 -0.53
C ILE A 167 -17.99 3.28 -0.44
N VAL A 168 -18.54 2.07 -0.45
CA VAL A 168 -19.96 1.84 -0.21
C VAL A 168 -20.17 1.71 1.30
N GLU A 169 -21.27 2.26 1.81
CA GLU A 169 -21.62 2.20 3.23
C GLU A 169 -21.66 0.74 3.72
N ASP A 170 -21.18 0.49 4.94
CA ASP A 170 -21.26 -0.84 5.58
C ASP A 170 -22.59 -0.94 6.33
N PRO A 171 -23.61 -1.63 5.78
CA PRO A 171 -24.92 -1.71 6.42
C PRO A 171 -24.87 -2.50 7.74
N PHE A 172 -23.79 -3.24 7.98
CA PHE A 172 -23.61 -4.04 9.18
C PHE A 172 -22.76 -3.35 10.23
N ARG A 173 -22.17 -2.17 9.97
CA ARG A 173 -21.16 -1.52 10.84
C ARG A 173 -21.61 -1.42 12.30
N ASP A 174 -22.83 -0.94 12.53
CA ASP A 174 -23.36 -0.66 13.87
C ASP A 174 -24.12 -1.84 14.49
N ALA A 175 -24.31 -2.95 13.76
CA ALA A 175 -25.00 -4.13 14.27
C ALA A 175 -24.20 -4.77 15.43
N ALA A 176 -24.80 -4.93 16.61
CA ALA A 176 -24.12 -5.59 17.73
C ALA A 176 -23.77 -7.05 17.41
N ASP A 177 -24.70 -7.76 16.76
CA ASP A 177 -24.51 -9.11 16.25
C ASP A 177 -24.21 -9.09 14.74
N LYS A 178 -23.09 -9.68 14.34
CA LYS A 178 -22.68 -9.81 12.93
C LYS A 178 -23.16 -11.10 12.27
N SER A 179 -23.96 -11.92 12.96
CA SER A 179 -24.41 -13.22 12.45
C SER A 179 -25.12 -13.11 11.10
N ASP A 180 -25.91 -12.07 10.89
CA ASP A 180 -26.62 -11.85 9.62
C ASP A 180 -25.65 -11.50 8.49
N ALA A 181 -24.66 -10.65 8.77
CA ALA A 181 -23.58 -10.31 7.84
C ALA A 181 -22.76 -11.55 7.46
N ILE A 182 -22.44 -12.40 8.44
CA ILE A 182 -21.68 -13.63 8.24
C ILE A 182 -22.49 -14.62 7.39
N ARG A 183 -23.78 -14.85 7.71
CA ARG A 183 -24.66 -15.74 6.91
C ARG A 183 -24.81 -15.24 5.48
N ARG A 184 -24.99 -13.93 5.29
CA ARG A 184 -25.07 -13.32 3.95
C ARG A 184 -23.74 -13.46 3.20
N GLY A 185 -22.62 -13.18 3.86
CA GLY A 185 -21.29 -13.31 3.28
C GLY A 185 -20.96 -14.73 2.86
N GLU A 186 -21.32 -15.72 3.69
CA GLU A 186 -21.18 -17.14 3.36
C GLU A 186 -21.97 -17.49 2.10
N ALA A 187 -23.22 -17.03 2.00
CA ALA A 187 -24.05 -17.27 0.82
C ALA A 187 -23.42 -16.66 -0.44
N VAL A 188 -23.01 -15.39 -0.38
CA VAL A 188 -22.42 -14.66 -1.52
C VAL A 188 -21.09 -15.27 -1.95
N TYR A 189 -20.24 -15.66 -1.00
CA TYR A 189 -18.96 -16.33 -1.25
C TYR A 189 -19.15 -17.63 -2.08
N HIS A 190 -20.18 -18.40 -1.75
CA HIS A 190 -20.41 -19.71 -2.36
C HIS A 190 -21.27 -19.68 -3.61
N GLY A 191 -22.40 -19.00 -3.56
CA GLY A 191 -23.45 -19.10 -4.56
C GLY A 191 -23.34 -18.08 -5.68
N PHE A 192 -22.86 -16.87 -5.40
CA PHE A 192 -22.74 -15.81 -6.40
C PHE A 192 -21.32 -15.68 -6.93
N VAL A 193 -20.38 -15.38 -6.04
CA VAL A 193 -18.99 -15.05 -6.40
C VAL A 193 -18.20 -16.32 -6.74
N THR A 194 -18.57 -17.46 -6.15
CA THR A 194 -17.88 -18.75 -6.29
C THR A 194 -16.39 -18.67 -5.93
N CYS A 195 -16.07 -17.99 -4.82
CA CYS A 195 -14.70 -17.81 -4.31
C CYS A 195 -13.96 -19.14 -4.13
N TRP A 196 -14.71 -20.20 -3.83
CA TRP A 196 -14.22 -21.58 -3.70
C TRP A 196 -13.59 -22.14 -4.98
N SER A 197 -13.74 -21.48 -6.13
CA SER A 197 -13.02 -21.82 -7.37
C SER A 197 -11.50 -21.72 -7.23
N CYS A 198 -11.02 -20.88 -6.30
CA CYS A 198 -9.59 -20.73 -5.99
C CYS A 198 -9.28 -20.91 -4.49
N HIS A 199 -10.12 -20.38 -3.61
CA HIS A 199 -9.97 -20.54 -2.16
C HIS A 199 -10.61 -21.86 -1.68
N PRO A 200 -10.31 -22.35 -0.47
CA PRO A 200 -11.05 -23.45 0.15
C PRO A 200 -12.55 -23.16 0.25
N SER A 201 -13.42 -24.18 0.18
CA SER A 201 -14.86 -23.96 0.36
C SER A 201 -15.28 -23.73 1.81
N TYR A 202 -14.61 -24.33 2.80
CA TYR A 202 -15.04 -24.31 4.21
C TYR A 202 -16.44 -24.92 4.50
N VAL A 203 -17.16 -25.34 3.45
CA VAL A 203 -18.48 -25.97 3.52
C VAL A 203 -18.56 -27.16 2.56
N GLU A 204 -19.51 -28.05 2.82
CA GLU A 204 -19.78 -29.24 2.00
C GLU A 204 -20.39 -28.88 0.64
N GLU A 205 -20.16 -29.73 -0.36
CA GLU A 205 -20.67 -29.57 -1.73
C GLU A 205 -22.20 -29.41 -1.80
N SER A 206 -22.93 -30.14 -0.96
CA SER A 206 -24.39 -30.06 -0.86
C SER A 206 -24.84 -28.66 -0.45
N LYS A 207 -24.11 -28.00 0.46
CA LYS A 207 -24.40 -26.64 0.93
C LYS A 207 -24.07 -25.60 -0.15
N ILE A 208 -23.01 -25.80 -0.92
CA ILE A 208 -22.70 -24.91 -2.06
C ILE A 208 -23.84 -24.93 -3.07
N ASN A 209 -24.40 -26.11 -3.38
CA ASN A 209 -25.53 -26.20 -4.30
C ASN A 209 -26.78 -25.46 -3.78
N VAL A 210 -27.04 -25.44 -2.47
CA VAL A 210 -28.12 -24.61 -1.89
C VAL A 210 -27.87 -23.12 -2.15
N TYR A 211 -26.62 -22.67 -1.98
CA TYR A 211 -26.29 -21.28 -2.27
C TYR A 211 -26.35 -20.95 -3.76
N LEU A 212 -25.92 -21.86 -4.65
CA LEU A 212 -26.04 -21.64 -6.10
C LEU A 212 -27.50 -21.42 -6.50
N GLU A 213 -28.42 -22.26 -6.02
CA GLU A 213 -29.86 -22.11 -6.26
C GLU A 213 -30.41 -20.79 -5.70
N GLN A 214 -29.95 -20.38 -4.52
CA GLN A 214 -30.35 -19.11 -3.89
C GLN A 214 -30.04 -17.89 -4.79
N PHE A 215 -28.98 -17.96 -5.59
CA PHE A 215 -28.61 -16.91 -6.55
C PHE A 215 -29.00 -17.25 -8.00
N GLY A 216 -29.97 -18.14 -8.21
CA GLY A 216 -30.52 -18.48 -9.52
C GLY A 216 -29.59 -19.31 -10.41
N SER A 217 -28.48 -19.83 -9.87
CA SER A 217 -27.58 -20.73 -10.59
C SER A 217 -28.04 -22.18 -10.48
N ALA A 218 -27.87 -22.95 -11.55
CA ALA A 218 -28.16 -24.38 -11.54
C ALA A 218 -27.22 -25.14 -10.58
N ARG A 219 -27.73 -26.22 -9.97
CA ARG A 219 -26.90 -27.16 -9.20
C ARG A 219 -25.78 -27.71 -10.06
N ARG A 220 -24.61 -27.91 -9.46
CA ARG A 220 -23.49 -28.60 -10.08
C ARG A 220 -23.52 -30.08 -9.73
N ALA A 221 -23.33 -30.91 -10.75
CA ALA A 221 -23.20 -32.37 -10.61
C ALA A 221 -21.85 -32.78 -10.01
N GLY A 222 -20.85 -31.90 -10.05
CA GLY A 222 -19.54 -32.13 -9.45
C GLY A 222 -18.77 -30.82 -9.26
N PHE A 223 -17.82 -30.87 -8.33
CA PHE A 223 -16.95 -29.76 -7.97
C PHE A 223 -15.50 -30.06 -8.36
N ARG A 224 -14.62 -29.06 -8.22
CA ARG A 224 -13.18 -29.29 -8.42
C ARG A 224 -12.67 -30.28 -7.36
N PRO A 225 -11.63 -31.08 -7.67
CA PRO A 225 -10.98 -31.89 -6.66
C PRO A 225 -10.41 -31.00 -5.54
N ASP A 226 -10.29 -31.58 -4.35
CA ASP A 226 -9.72 -30.94 -3.16
C ASP A 226 -10.33 -29.56 -2.89
N LEU A 227 -11.66 -29.49 -2.94
CA LEU A 227 -12.43 -28.28 -2.74
C LEU A 227 -12.12 -27.57 -1.41
N HIS A 228 -11.68 -28.33 -0.41
CA HIS A 228 -11.23 -27.86 0.91
C HIS A 228 -9.80 -27.28 0.91
N LEU A 229 -9.09 -27.31 -0.22
CA LEU A 229 -7.74 -26.76 -0.38
C LEU A 229 -7.73 -25.56 -1.33
N ALA A 230 -6.77 -24.66 -1.12
CA ALA A 230 -6.48 -23.57 -2.04
C ALA A 230 -5.86 -24.09 -3.34
N VAL A 231 -6.19 -23.46 -4.47
CA VAL A 231 -5.65 -23.81 -5.79
C VAL A 231 -4.68 -22.73 -6.23
N ALA A 232 -3.47 -23.15 -6.59
CA ALA A 232 -2.50 -22.25 -7.19
C ALA A 232 -2.99 -21.72 -8.55
N LYS A 233 -2.78 -20.43 -8.78
CA LYS A 233 -2.96 -19.80 -10.08
C LYS A 233 -1.68 -19.04 -10.46
N PRO A 234 -1.29 -19.01 -11.74
CA PRO A 234 -0.18 -18.18 -12.15
C PRO A 234 -0.55 -16.70 -11.98
N ASN A 235 0.40 -15.91 -11.50
CA ASN A 235 0.32 -14.45 -11.50
C ASN A 235 0.75 -13.89 -12.88
N SER A 236 0.73 -12.58 -13.05
CA SER A 236 1.14 -11.90 -14.30
C SER A 236 2.62 -12.12 -14.68
N GLU A 237 3.43 -12.61 -13.74
CA GLU A 237 4.85 -12.90 -13.90
C GLU A 237 5.08 -14.42 -14.12
N GLY A 238 4.00 -15.21 -14.26
CA GLY A 238 4.04 -16.66 -14.47
C GLY A 238 4.28 -17.48 -13.20
N GLN A 239 4.47 -16.86 -12.04
CA GLN A 239 4.69 -17.56 -10.78
C GLN A 239 3.38 -18.10 -10.22
N LEU A 240 3.37 -19.36 -9.80
CA LEU A 240 2.24 -19.94 -9.10
C LEU A 240 2.09 -19.28 -7.72
N ILE A 241 0.89 -18.79 -7.44
CA ILE A 241 0.52 -18.20 -6.16
C ILE A 241 -0.72 -18.90 -5.61
N TYR A 242 -0.71 -19.14 -4.30
CA TYR A 242 -1.86 -19.67 -3.59
C TYR A 242 -2.66 -18.54 -2.95
N PRO A 243 -4.00 -18.55 -3.07
CA PRO A 243 -4.82 -17.74 -2.20
C PRO A 243 -4.70 -18.24 -0.75
N PRO A 244 -4.84 -17.35 0.26
CA PRO A 244 -4.77 -17.77 1.65
C PRO A 244 -5.93 -18.72 2.00
N ASP A 245 -5.61 -19.78 2.73
CA ASP A 245 -6.55 -20.53 3.55
C ASP A 245 -6.86 -19.70 4.80
N PHE A 246 -8.10 -19.22 4.93
CA PHE A 246 -8.47 -18.32 6.01
C PHE A 246 -8.47 -18.99 7.39
N LEU A 247 -8.41 -20.33 7.46
CA LEU A 247 -8.26 -21.08 8.71
C LEU A 247 -6.78 -21.35 9.08
N ARG A 248 -5.81 -20.99 8.23
CA ARG A 248 -4.39 -21.31 8.44
C ARG A 248 -3.43 -20.16 8.12
N ASP A 249 -3.59 -19.51 6.98
CA ASP A 249 -2.60 -18.59 6.41
C ASP A 249 -2.81 -17.14 6.81
N TYR A 250 -1.75 -16.35 6.92
CA TYR A 250 -1.91 -14.91 7.12
C TYR A 250 -2.51 -14.20 5.88
N VAL A 251 -3.46 -13.30 6.11
CA VAL A 251 -3.86 -12.32 5.08
C VAL A 251 -2.83 -11.19 5.06
N ARG A 252 -2.18 -11.02 3.90
CA ARG A 252 -0.97 -10.19 3.78
C ARG A 252 -1.20 -8.72 4.10
N ALA A 253 -2.29 -8.14 3.59
CA ALA A 253 -2.58 -6.71 3.64
C ALA A 253 -3.48 -6.27 4.81
N GLY A 254 -3.51 -7.07 5.88
CA GLY A 254 -4.39 -6.83 7.03
C GLY A 254 -5.62 -7.75 7.04
N ALA A 255 -6.19 -7.89 8.23
CA ALA A 255 -7.33 -8.79 8.49
C ALA A 255 -8.49 -8.08 9.21
N SER A 256 -8.44 -6.74 9.31
CA SER A 256 -9.62 -5.98 9.71
C SER A 256 -10.69 -6.08 8.62
N VAL A 257 -11.96 -5.82 8.97
CA VAL A 257 -13.05 -5.88 7.99
C VAL A 257 -12.81 -4.88 6.85
N ASP A 258 -12.32 -3.66 7.16
CA ASP A 258 -11.98 -2.66 6.15
C ASP A 258 -10.80 -3.09 5.23
N ASP A 259 -9.80 -3.80 5.75
CA ASP A 259 -8.69 -4.33 4.95
C ASP A 259 -9.17 -5.43 3.99
N LEU A 260 -10.00 -6.32 4.51
CA LEU A 260 -10.60 -7.42 3.75
C LEU A 260 -11.53 -6.87 2.67
N TYR A 261 -12.44 -5.95 3.02
CA TYR A 261 -13.31 -5.27 2.07
C TYR A 261 -12.50 -4.62 0.96
N ARG A 262 -11.47 -3.82 1.31
CA ARG A 262 -10.62 -3.14 0.32
C ARG A 262 -9.97 -4.13 -0.64
N SER A 263 -9.41 -5.21 -0.11
CA SER A 263 -8.71 -6.24 -0.90
C SER A 263 -9.66 -6.98 -1.84
N ILE A 264 -10.87 -7.32 -1.37
CA ILE A 264 -11.87 -8.02 -2.17
C ILE A 264 -12.44 -7.06 -3.22
N ALA A 265 -12.86 -5.87 -2.82
CA ALA A 265 -13.50 -4.89 -3.67
C ALA A 265 -12.57 -4.39 -4.79
N ALA A 266 -11.31 -4.08 -4.47
CA ALA A 266 -10.31 -3.60 -5.43
C ALA A 266 -9.68 -4.70 -6.28
N GLY A 267 -9.69 -5.94 -5.79
CA GLY A 267 -8.93 -7.05 -6.36
C GLY A 267 -7.45 -6.99 -6.02
N ILE A 268 -6.68 -7.98 -6.50
CA ILE A 268 -5.24 -8.08 -6.23
C ILE A 268 -4.48 -8.02 -7.55
N THR A 269 -3.87 -6.86 -7.82
CA THR A 269 -3.16 -6.54 -9.07
C THR A 269 -2.09 -7.59 -9.40
N GLY A 270 -2.09 -8.04 -10.66
CA GLY A 270 -1.16 -9.06 -11.16
C GLY A 270 -1.50 -10.48 -10.72
N THR A 271 -2.68 -10.74 -10.15
CA THR A 271 -3.15 -12.07 -9.76
C THR A 271 -4.48 -12.42 -10.43
N ALA A 272 -4.97 -13.63 -10.21
CA ALA A 272 -6.30 -14.04 -10.67
C ALA A 272 -7.47 -13.43 -9.88
N MET A 273 -7.22 -12.70 -8.78
CA MET A 273 -8.27 -12.09 -7.95
C MET A 273 -8.74 -10.77 -8.59
N PRO A 274 -9.99 -10.71 -9.11
CA PRO A 274 -10.47 -9.56 -9.88
C PRO A 274 -10.98 -8.43 -8.96
N THR A 275 -11.31 -7.30 -9.57
CA THR A 275 -11.98 -6.15 -8.94
C THR A 275 -13.47 -6.45 -8.74
N TRP A 276 -13.87 -6.92 -7.55
CA TRP A 276 -15.27 -7.36 -7.34
C TRP A 276 -16.29 -6.22 -7.27
N ILE A 277 -15.91 -5.00 -6.89
CA ILE A 277 -16.85 -3.87 -6.77
C ILE A 277 -17.58 -3.53 -8.08
N ASP A 278 -16.97 -3.87 -9.21
CA ASP A 278 -17.52 -3.62 -10.54
C ASP A 278 -18.35 -4.81 -11.09
N SER A 279 -18.29 -5.99 -10.46
CA SER A 279 -18.88 -7.23 -10.99
C SER A 279 -19.91 -7.89 -10.08
N ILE A 280 -20.12 -7.34 -8.87
CA ILE A 280 -21.00 -7.94 -7.87
C ILE A 280 -22.44 -7.41 -7.89
N ASP A 281 -22.68 -6.27 -8.52
CA ASP A 281 -23.95 -5.56 -8.47
C ASP A 281 -24.96 -6.14 -9.47
N VAL A 282 -26.03 -6.75 -8.97
CA VAL A 282 -27.16 -7.26 -9.77
C VAL A 282 -28.43 -6.58 -9.29
N PRO A 283 -28.98 -5.64 -10.07
CA PRO A 283 -30.16 -4.87 -9.67
C PRO A 283 -31.37 -5.79 -9.52
N ALA A 284 -32.33 -5.36 -8.70
CA ALA A 284 -33.62 -6.02 -8.60
C ALA A 284 -34.39 -5.93 -9.93
N GLU A 285 -35.27 -6.91 -10.18
CA GLU A 285 -36.12 -6.90 -11.36
C GLU A 285 -37.22 -5.83 -11.28
N SER A 286 -37.60 -5.43 -10.07
CA SER A 286 -38.57 -4.36 -9.80
C SER A 286 -38.10 -3.45 -8.64
N ALA A 287 -38.67 -2.24 -8.57
CA ALA A 287 -38.28 -1.23 -7.56
C ALA A 287 -38.68 -1.61 -6.12
N ASP A 288 -39.62 -2.55 -5.96
CA ASP A 288 -40.14 -2.99 -4.66
C ASP A 288 -39.39 -4.21 -4.09
N GLU A 289 -38.46 -4.78 -4.86
CA GLU A 289 -37.68 -5.94 -4.46
C GLU A 289 -36.23 -5.55 -4.12
N PRO A 290 -35.61 -6.16 -3.10
CA PRO A 290 -34.20 -5.96 -2.83
C PRO A 290 -33.35 -6.56 -3.95
N PRO A 291 -32.17 -5.98 -4.26
CA PRO A 291 -31.27 -6.55 -5.26
C PRO A 291 -30.83 -7.96 -4.84
N ILE A 292 -30.65 -8.83 -5.83
CA ILE A 292 -30.19 -10.21 -5.60
C ILE A 292 -28.83 -10.19 -4.89
N VAL A 293 -27.92 -9.34 -5.37
CA VAL A 293 -26.65 -8.98 -4.76
C VAL A 293 -26.36 -7.52 -5.06
N SER A 294 -25.78 -6.80 -4.08
CA SER A 294 -25.34 -5.43 -4.26
C SER A 294 -23.88 -5.24 -3.86
N ARG A 295 -23.30 -4.08 -4.18
CA ARG A 295 -21.93 -3.73 -3.75
C ARG A 295 -21.70 -3.77 -2.23
N SER A 296 -22.73 -3.55 -1.43
CA SER A 296 -22.59 -3.62 0.04
C SER A 296 -22.42 -5.05 0.55
N ASP A 297 -22.78 -6.06 -0.24
CA ASP A 297 -22.55 -7.48 0.11
C ASP A 297 -21.07 -7.85 0.20
N LEU A 298 -20.17 -7.03 -0.37
CA LEU A 298 -18.73 -7.17 -0.15
C LEU A 298 -18.35 -7.02 1.33
N TRP A 299 -19.09 -6.20 2.09
CA TRP A 299 -18.92 -6.12 3.55
C TRP A 299 -19.33 -7.43 4.21
N ALA A 300 -20.46 -8.02 3.80
CA ALA A 300 -20.89 -9.32 4.28
C ALA A 300 -19.82 -10.39 4.05
N VAL A 301 -19.24 -10.45 2.84
CA VAL A 301 -18.12 -11.37 2.53
C VAL A 301 -16.90 -11.07 3.41
N ALA A 302 -16.57 -9.81 3.65
CA ALA A 302 -15.47 -9.43 4.54
C ALA A 302 -15.71 -9.89 6.00
N TYR A 303 -16.94 -9.77 6.52
CA TYR A 303 -17.32 -10.31 7.83
C TYR A 303 -17.22 -11.84 7.89
N TYR A 304 -17.68 -12.54 6.85
CA TYR A 304 -17.54 -13.99 6.75
C TYR A 304 -16.07 -14.43 6.73
N VAL A 305 -15.23 -13.79 5.93
CA VAL A 305 -13.79 -14.06 5.91
C VAL A 305 -13.15 -13.77 7.26
N ARG A 306 -13.50 -12.65 7.92
CA ARG A 306 -13.03 -12.34 9.27
C ARG A 306 -13.46 -13.40 10.28
N ASP A 307 -14.67 -13.93 10.18
CA ASP A 307 -15.18 -15.01 11.03
C ASP A 307 -14.38 -16.31 10.85
N LEU A 308 -14.05 -16.68 9.61
CA LEU A 308 -13.13 -17.79 9.34
C LEU A 308 -11.75 -17.54 9.99
N ILE A 309 -11.21 -16.33 9.86
CA ILE A 309 -9.93 -15.96 10.49
C ILE A 309 -9.99 -16.08 12.02
N ALA A 310 -11.11 -15.70 12.63
CA ALA A 310 -11.30 -15.79 14.08
C ALA A 310 -11.40 -17.24 14.59
N LYS A 311 -11.77 -18.19 13.71
CA LYS A 311 -11.85 -19.64 14.02
C LYS A 311 -10.52 -20.36 13.93
N ARG A 312 -9.41 -19.67 13.63
CA ARG A 312 -8.08 -20.27 13.59
C ARG A 312 -7.72 -20.89 14.95
N PRO A 313 -7.07 -22.06 14.96
CA PRO A 313 -6.48 -22.55 16.19
C PRO A 313 -5.45 -21.53 16.70
N PRO A 314 -5.34 -21.30 18.02
CA PRO A 314 -4.33 -20.42 18.56
C PRO A 314 -2.93 -20.95 18.22
N LEU A 315 -2.01 -20.06 17.85
CA LEU A 315 -0.63 -20.41 17.49
C LEU A 315 0.11 -21.11 18.64
N LEU A 316 -0.27 -20.79 19.87
CA LEU A 316 0.18 -21.44 21.10
C LEU A 316 -1.06 -21.85 21.88
N ALA A 317 -1.14 -23.12 22.27
CA ALA A 317 -2.15 -23.56 23.21
C ALA A 317 -1.77 -23.07 24.61
N GLU A 318 -2.70 -22.40 25.28
CA GLU A 318 -2.52 -21.92 26.64
C GLU A 318 -2.12 -23.08 27.57
N GLY A 319 -1.04 -22.89 28.35
CA GLY A 319 -0.51 -23.92 29.26
C GLY A 319 0.29 -25.06 28.62
N LYS A 320 0.58 -25.03 27.31
CA LYS A 320 1.38 -26.07 26.60
C LYS A 320 2.68 -25.53 25.98
N PHE A 321 3.31 -24.57 26.64
CA PHE A 321 4.63 -24.09 26.24
C PHE A 321 5.64 -24.41 27.32
N ASP A 322 6.62 -25.22 26.97
CA ASP A 322 7.82 -25.40 27.76
C ASP A 322 8.81 -24.33 27.31
N VAL A 323 8.93 -23.25 28.07
CA VAL A 323 9.97 -22.26 27.82
C VAL A 323 11.27 -22.93 28.15
N ARG A 324 12.04 -23.33 27.12
CA ARG A 324 13.41 -23.78 27.32
C ARG A 324 14.15 -22.65 28.03
N GLU A 325 14.38 -22.79 29.33
CA GLU A 325 15.36 -22.00 30.02
C GLU A 325 16.67 -22.20 29.25
N ARG A 326 17.17 -21.14 28.61
CA ARG A 326 18.55 -21.11 28.16
C ARG A 326 19.35 -20.77 29.40
N PRO A 327 20.05 -21.72 30.05
CA PRO A 327 20.81 -21.44 31.26
C PRO A 327 21.98 -20.47 31.00
N THR A 328 22.34 -20.26 29.74
CA THR A 328 23.40 -19.32 29.33
C THR A 328 22.80 -18.02 28.80
N PRO A 329 22.85 -16.92 29.57
CA PRO A 329 22.64 -15.58 29.03
C PRO A 329 23.63 -15.33 27.88
N ILE A 330 23.12 -14.93 26.73
CA ILE A 330 23.95 -14.53 25.59
C ILE A 330 24.35 -13.08 25.82
N TYR A 331 25.59 -12.88 26.25
CA TYR A 331 26.16 -11.54 26.32
C TYR A 331 26.78 -11.18 24.97
N LEU A 332 26.07 -10.38 24.18
CA LEU A 332 26.57 -9.90 22.88
C LEU A 332 27.86 -9.07 22.98
N TYR A 333 28.17 -8.56 24.19
CA TYR A 333 29.32 -7.70 24.47
C TYR A 333 30.15 -8.18 25.69
N GLY A 334 30.06 -9.47 26.05
CA GLY A 334 30.74 -10.04 27.22
C GLY A 334 29.92 -9.92 28.51
N ALA A 335 30.17 -10.86 29.44
CA ALA A 335 29.45 -10.91 30.71
C ALA A 335 29.69 -9.63 31.54
N PRO A 336 28.67 -9.06 32.20
CA PRO A 336 28.87 -7.96 33.12
C PRO A 336 29.81 -8.42 34.26
N PRO A 337 30.62 -7.52 34.82
CA PRO A 337 31.45 -7.86 35.96
C PRO A 337 30.55 -8.35 37.11
N PRO A 338 30.98 -9.35 37.89
CA PRO A 338 30.21 -9.84 39.02
C PRO A 338 29.91 -8.68 39.97
N ALA A 339 28.68 -8.63 40.49
CA ALA A 339 28.30 -7.64 41.47
C ALA A 339 29.28 -7.75 42.66
N THR A 340 29.93 -6.64 43.00
CA THR A 340 30.75 -6.55 44.21
C THR A 340 29.85 -6.88 45.40
N ALA A 341 30.25 -7.84 46.23
CA ALA A 341 29.55 -8.18 47.46
C ALA A 341 29.35 -6.89 48.29
N PRO A 342 28.19 -6.70 48.94
CA PRO A 342 27.98 -5.56 49.82
C PRO A 342 29.05 -5.58 50.91
N ALA A 343 29.66 -4.42 51.17
CA ALA A 343 30.66 -4.25 52.20
C ALA A 343 30.09 -4.67 53.56
N GLU A 344 30.88 -5.42 54.34
CA GLU A 344 30.57 -5.77 55.73
C GLU A 344 30.19 -4.53 56.53
N GLU A 345 29.20 -4.73 57.40
CA GLU A 345 28.57 -3.75 58.27
C GLU A 345 29.59 -2.80 58.91
N ALA A 346 29.49 -1.50 58.58
CA ALA A 346 30.18 -0.46 59.31
C ALA A 346 29.52 -0.33 60.70
N GLU A 347 30.35 -0.46 61.73
CA GLU A 347 30.01 -0.34 63.15
C GLU A 347 29.06 0.83 63.45
N GLU A 348 28.10 0.52 64.32
CA GLU A 348 27.09 1.36 64.93
C GLU A 348 27.68 2.69 65.45
N ALA A 349 27.25 3.82 64.86
CA ALA A 349 27.56 5.15 65.37
C ALA A 349 26.63 5.49 66.55
N PRO A 350 27.13 6.06 67.66
CA PRO A 350 26.35 6.24 68.89
C PRO A 350 25.26 7.32 68.75
N GLU A 351 24.13 7.07 69.40
CA GLU A 351 22.98 7.98 69.53
C GLU A 351 23.40 9.34 70.10
N ILE A 352 22.94 10.42 69.46
CA ILE A 352 23.05 11.79 69.98
C ILE A 352 21.66 12.18 70.48
N GLU A 353 21.53 12.32 71.80
CA GLU A 353 20.36 12.89 72.49
C GLU A 353 20.13 14.35 72.05
N LEU A 354 18.89 14.68 71.71
CA LEU A 354 18.46 16.04 71.42
C LEU A 354 17.83 16.63 72.69
N ASP A 355 18.56 17.53 73.36
CA ASP A 355 17.98 18.45 74.35
C ASP A 355 17.26 19.62 73.65
N GLU A 356 16.17 20.07 74.30
CA GLU A 356 15.01 20.89 73.87
C GLU A 356 15.23 22.09 72.93
#